data_AF-A0A9W9KZX6-F1
#
_entry.id   AF-A0A9W9KZX6-F1
#
_cell.length_a   1.000
_cell.length_b   1.000
_cell.length_c   1.000
_cell.angle_alpha   90.00
_cell.angle_beta   90.00
_cell.angle_gamma   90.00
#
_symmetry.space_group_name_H-M   'P 1'
#
loop_
_entity.id
_entity.type
_entity.pdbx_description
1 polymer ?
#
loop_
_entity_poly.entity_id
_entity_poly.type
_entity_poly.pdbx_seq_one_letter_code
_entity_poly.pdbx_strand_id
1 'polypeptide(L)'
;MASPQDTTIENLTGNWILQKVLWLLRKALALGTIYISISQYKTPDLSPDQTLTHINFTQTTTGGLAGTAENRVLDWKTASHEDYIFGHVQAQAEYVYGTTDADGKIRPDVEVKIDNANEEIRGWLRGEKEVDGSFSEGFLVERQSEDVERGDGLWVHTFECNEGVGWMAEQVWGFEVLAGMRYFSRRVVVMDGGGRYICGRIVFDFLGRESG
;
A
#
# COMPACT_ATOMS: atom_id res chain seq x y z
N MET A 1 2.39 9.00 -15.26
CA MET A 1 3.81 9.01 -15.65
C MET A 1 4.61 8.29 -14.58
N ALA A 2 5.87 7.92 -14.86
CA ALA A 2 6.76 7.41 -13.81
C ALA A 2 6.84 8.40 -12.63
N SER A 3 6.96 7.85 -11.43
CA SER A 3 7.06 8.64 -10.20
C SER A 3 8.42 9.34 -10.13
N PRO A 4 8.46 10.68 -9.97
CA PRO A 4 9.69 11.44 -9.75
C PRO A 4 10.49 10.95 -8.53
N GLN A 5 11.81 11.14 -8.51
CA GLN A 5 12.68 10.68 -7.42
C GLN A 5 12.37 11.35 -6.07
N ASP A 6 11.86 12.59 -6.09
CA ASP A 6 11.46 13.35 -4.91
C ASP A 6 10.05 12.99 -4.39
N THR A 7 9.37 12.03 -5.03
CA THR A 7 8.13 11.44 -4.54
C THR A 7 8.47 10.10 -3.90
N THR A 8 8.40 10.02 -2.57
CA THR A 8 8.86 8.89 -1.75
C THR A 8 7.73 8.42 -0.81
N ILE A 9 7.93 7.32 -0.08
CA ILE A 9 6.96 6.84 0.93
C ILE A 9 6.68 7.88 2.02
N GLU A 10 7.65 8.75 2.33
CA GLU A 10 7.46 9.87 3.27
C GLU A 10 6.68 11.06 2.67
N ASN A 11 6.54 11.10 1.34
CA ASN A 11 5.88 12.18 0.63
C ASN A 11 5.21 11.69 -0.65
N LEU A 12 4.05 11.05 -0.47
CA LEU A 12 3.16 10.62 -1.56
C LEU A 12 2.20 11.72 -2.02
N THR A 13 2.23 12.91 -1.41
CA THR A 13 1.31 14.00 -1.69
C THR A 13 1.32 14.38 -3.17
N GLY A 14 0.13 14.33 -3.79
CA GLY A 14 -0.05 14.66 -5.19
C GLY A 14 -1.24 13.92 -5.82
N ASN A 15 -1.37 14.08 -7.13
CA ASN A 15 -2.39 13.47 -7.94
C ASN A 15 -1.85 12.27 -8.69
N TRP A 16 -2.65 11.21 -8.73
CA TRP A 16 -2.30 9.91 -9.22
C TRP A 16 -3.43 9.34 -10.06
N ILE A 17 -3.10 8.40 -10.93
CA ILE A 17 -4.07 7.61 -11.68
C ILE A 17 -3.71 6.14 -11.53
N LEU A 18 -4.71 5.33 -11.24
CA LEU A 18 -4.52 3.89 -11.09
C LEU A 18 -4.41 3.27 -12.49
N GLN A 19 -3.21 2.79 -12.83
CA GLN A 19 -2.93 2.28 -14.18
C GLN A 19 -3.51 0.88 -14.39
N LYS A 20 -3.04 -0.05 -13.56
CA LYS A 20 -3.27 -1.48 -13.74
C LYS A 20 -3.39 -2.11 -12.37
N VAL A 21 -4.42 -2.91 -12.23
CA VAL A 21 -4.51 -3.94 -11.20
C VAL A 21 -4.31 -5.21 -11.99
N LEU A 22 -3.17 -5.88 -11.84
CA LEU A 22 -3.06 -7.21 -12.41
C LEU A 22 -4.18 -8.04 -11.75
N TRP A 23 -5.13 -8.47 -12.58
CA TRP A 23 -6.30 -9.35 -12.36
C TRP A 23 -7.37 -9.00 -11.29
N LEU A 24 -7.05 -8.23 -10.26
CA LEU A 24 -7.78 -8.26 -8.97
C LEU A 24 -8.96 -7.26 -8.83
N LEU A 25 -9.12 -6.30 -9.75
CA LEU A 25 -10.16 -5.24 -9.66
C LEU A 25 -11.04 -5.10 -10.91
N ARG A 26 -11.26 -6.18 -11.70
CA ARG A 26 -12.07 -6.07 -12.94
C ARG A 26 -13.46 -5.48 -12.72
N LYS A 27 -14.08 -5.60 -11.53
CA LYS A 27 -15.39 -5.02 -11.26
C LYS A 27 -15.38 -3.49 -11.14
N ALA A 28 -14.36 -2.89 -10.52
CA ALA A 28 -14.25 -1.44 -10.37
C ALA A 28 -13.66 -0.77 -11.63
N LEU A 29 -12.67 -1.41 -12.28
CA LEU A 29 -12.06 -0.90 -13.52
C LEU A 29 -13.00 -1.00 -14.74
N ALA A 30 -14.00 -1.89 -14.71
CA ALA A 30 -15.04 -1.93 -15.74
C ALA A 30 -15.91 -0.65 -15.76
N LEU A 31 -15.87 0.15 -14.69
CA LEU A 31 -16.74 1.30 -14.49
C LEU A 31 -16.07 2.63 -14.87
N GLY A 32 -14.75 2.64 -15.10
CA GLY A 32 -14.00 3.79 -15.59
C GLY A 32 -12.59 3.93 -15.01
N THR A 33 -11.95 5.05 -15.32
CA THR A 33 -10.63 5.42 -14.83
C THR A 33 -10.72 5.95 -13.40
N ILE A 34 -9.84 5.46 -12.52
CA ILE A 34 -9.77 5.86 -11.12
C ILE A 34 -8.63 6.88 -10.95
N TYR A 35 -9.00 8.10 -10.56
CA TYR A 35 -8.10 9.16 -10.16
C TYR A 35 -8.00 9.21 -8.65
N ILE A 36 -6.81 9.48 -8.12
CA ILE A 36 -6.53 9.46 -6.69
C ILE A 36 -5.76 10.71 -6.33
N SER A 37 -6.29 11.48 -5.39
CA SER A 37 -5.53 12.54 -4.73
C SER A 37 -5.03 12.02 -3.38
N ILE A 38 -3.72 12.10 -3.15
CA ILE A 38 -3.09 11.72 -1.90
C ILE A 38 -2.68 12.99 -1.16
N SER A 39 -3.04 13.08 0.12
CA SER A 39 -2.53 14.08 1.05
C SER A 39 -1.84 13.38 2.22
N GLN A 40 -0.57 13.71 2.45
CA GLN A 40 0.23 13.17 3.55
C GLN A 40 0.72 14.31 4.45
N TYR A 41 0.47 14.18 5.75
CA TYR A 41 0.82 15.20 6.74
C TYR A 41 1.12 14.56 8.10
N LYS A 42 1.78 15.32 8.98
CA LYS A 42 2.11 14.90 10.34
C LYS A 42 1.29 15.69 11.35
N THR A 43 0.81 15.03 12.40
CA THR A 43 0.19 15.66 13.58
C THR A 43 0.97 15.30 14.83
N PRO A 44 0.93 16.09 15.92
CA PRO A 44 1.46 15.65 17.21
C PRO A 44 0.76 14.36 17.68
N ASP A 45 1.51 13.48 18.35
CA ASP A 45 0.95 12.36 19.11
C ASP A 45 0.70 12.77 20.57
N LEU A 46 0.19 11.85 21.40
CA LEU A 46 -0.01 12.02 22.85
C LEU A 46 1.28 12.44 23.58
N SER A 47 2.44 12.08 23.02
CA SER A 47 3.75 12.58 23.45
C SER A 47 4.13 13.80 22.59
N PRO A 48 4.46 14.96 23.19
CA PRO A 48 4.72 16.20 22.44
C PRO A 48 5.91 16.14 21.47
N ASP A 49 6.81 15.17 21.66
CA ASP A 49 7.99 14.96 20.81
C ASP A 49 7.77 13.89 19.71
N GLN A 50 6.59 13.28 19.66
CA GLN A 50 6.23 12.28 18.65
C GLN A 50 5.21 12.84 17.67
N THR A 51 5.32 12.42 16.41
CA THR A 51 4.37 12.80 15.37
C THR A 51 3.76 11.56 14.74
N LEU A 52 2.46 11.62 14.49
CA LEU A 52 1.71 10.62 13.73
C LEU A 52 1.67 11.04 12.27
N THR A 53 1.98 10.10 11.37
CA THR A 53 1.80 10.34 9.93
C THR A 53 0.41 9.93 9.51
N HIS A 54 -0.26 10.82 8.78
CA HIS A 54 -1.55 10.59 8.16
C HIS A 54 -1.37 10.50 6.65
N ILE A 55 -2.03 9.54 6.01
CA ILE A 55 -2.09 9.43 4.55
C ILE A 55 -3.55 9.28 4.15
N ASN A 56 -4.08 10.30 3.48
CA ASN A 56 -5.47 10.35 3.04
C ASN A 56 -5.53 10.23 1.53
N PHE A 57 -6.35 9.31 1.04
CA PHE A 57 -6.61 9.04 -0.35
C PHE A 57 -8.05 9.46 -0.66
N THR A 58 -8.23 10.34 -1.63
CA THR A 58 -9.54 10.67 -2.20
C THR A 58 -9.62 10.08 -3.61
N GLN A 59 -10.50 9.12 -3.80
CA GLN A 59 -10.68 8.42 -5.07
C GLN A 59 -11.86 9.03 -5.82
N THR A 60 -11.68 9.30 -7.11
CA THR A 60 -12.75 9.73 -8.00
C THR A 60 -12.76 8.83 -9.23
N THR A 61 -13.94 8.43 -9.66
CA THR A 61 -14.12 7.54 -10.81
C THR A 61 -14.85 8.27 -11.93
N THR A 62 -14.35 8.16 -13.15
CA THR A 62 -15.11 8.60 -14.32
C THR A 62 -16.30 7.65 -14.53
N GLY A 63 -17.54 8.12 -14.49
CA GLY A 63 -18.71 7.25 -14.72
C GLY A 63 -19.89 7.42 -13.76
N GLY A 64 -19.86 8.40 -12.86
CA GLY A 64 -21.03 8.78 -12.05
C GLY A 64 -21.21 7.97 -10.75
N LEU A 65 -20.25 7.11 -10.38
CA LEU A 65 -20.20 6.55 -9.03
C LEU A 65 -19.66 7.60 -8.04
N ALA A 66 -20.11 7.50 -6.79
CA ALA A 66 -19.55 8.30 -5.71
C ALA A 66 -18.05 8.01 -5.57
N GLY A 67 -17.26 9.04 -5.25
CA GLY A 67 -15.88 8.81 -4.84
C GLY A 67 -15.84 8.07 -3.49
N THR A 68 -14.71 7.41 -3.20
CA THR A 68 -14.42 6.86 -1.88
C THR A 68 -13.23 7.56 -1.27
N ALA A 69 -13.10 7.46 0.05
CA ALA A 69 -11.94 7.94 0.78
C ALA A 69 -11.31 6.79 1.57
N GLU A 70 -9.99 6.75 1.61
CA GLU A 70 -9.21 5.84 2.45
C GLU A 70 -8.28 6.72 3.29
N ASN A 71 -8.44 6.69 4.62
CA ASN A 71 -7.64 7.48 5.54
C ASN A 71 -6.82 6.56 6.43
N ARG A 72 -5.50 6.77 6.48
CA ARG A 72 -4.57 5.95 7.27
C ARG A 72 -3.84 6.81 8.30
N VAL A 73 -3.78 6.33 9.53
CA VAL A 73 -2.85 6.82 10.55
C VAL A 73 -1.80 5.73 10.74
N LEU A 74 -0.52 6.09 10.61
CA LEU A 74 0.58 5.14 10.68
C LEU A 74 1.05 4.91 12.13
N ASP A 75 0.16 4.35 12.95
CA ASP A 75 0.41 4.05 14.37
C ASP A 75 0.01 2.62 14.78
N TRP A 76 -0.34 1.79 13.79
CA TRP A 76 -0.83 0.41 13.92
C TRP A 76 -2.07 0.25 14.82
N LYS A 77 -2.76 1.34 15.19
CA LYS A 77 -4.00 1.24 15.96
C LYS A 77 -5.15 0.88 15.02
N THR A 78 -6.07 0.04 15.52
CA THR A 78 -7.28 -0.30 14.78
C THR A 78 -8.18 0.91 14.65
N ALA A 79 -8.51 1.26 13.41
CA ALA A 79 -9.51 2.26 13.08
C ALA A 79 -10.64 1.61 12.27
N SER A 80 -11.89 1.80 12.71
CA SER A 80 -13.06 1.36 11.97
C SER A 80 -13.49 2.44 10.98
N HIS A 81 -13.84 2.04 9.77
CA HIS A 81 -14.54 2.88 8.82
C HIS A 81 -15.64 2.09 8.11
N GLU A 82 -16.60 2.81 7.55
CA GLU A 82 -17.68 2.24 6.76
C GLU A 82 -17.66 2.89 5.38
N ASP A 83 -17.63 2.08 4.33
CA ASP A 83 -17.82 2.54 2.97
C ASP A 83 -18.77 1.64 2.18
N TYR A 84 -19.38 2.20 1.14
CA TYR A 84 -20.44 1.51 0.41
C TYR A 84 -19.93 0.39 -0.53
N ILE A 85 -18.61 0.29 -0.75
CA ILE A 85 -17.98 -0.75 -1.58
C ILE A 85 -17.57 -1.94 -0.72
N PHE A 86 -16.95 -1.68 0.43
CA PHE A 86 -16.32 -2.69 1.27
C PHE A 86 -17.05 -2.94 2.60
N GLY A 87 -18.08 -2.17 2.94
CA GLY A 87 -18.89 -2.34 4.15
C GLY A 87 -18.17 -1.82 5.39
N HIS A 88 -18.41 -2.48 6.53
CA HIS A 88 -17.73 -2.16 7.79
C HIS A 88 -16.36 -2.82 7.86
N VAL A 89 -15.30 -2.01 7.89
CA VAL A 89 -13.91 -2.45 7.81
C VAL A 89 -13.12 -1.93 9.00
N GLN A 90 -12.39 -2.83 9.66
CA GLN A 90 -11.31 -2.46 10.57
C GLN A 90 -10.00 -2.39 9.79
N ALA A 91 -9.24 -1.32 9.97
CA ALA A 91 -7.97 -1.10 9.29
C ALA A 91 -6.87 -0.70 10.27
N GLN A 92 -5.66 -1.15 9.97
CA GLN A 92 -4.41 -0.78 10.64
C GLN A 92 -3.37 -0.41 9.56
N ALA A 93 -2.46 0.47 9.91
CA ALA A 93 -1.35 0.85 9.03
C ALA A 93 -0.13 1.28 9.84
N GLU A 94 1.07 0.98 9.36
CA GLU A 94 2.33 1.41 9.97
C GLU A 94 3.43 1.58 8.93
N TYR A 95 4.49 2.28 9.33
CA TYR A 95 5.76 2.19 8.60
C TYR A 95 6.48 0.90 8.98
N VAL A 96 7.06 0.25 7.98
CA VAL A 96 7.96 -0.89 8.17
C VAL A 96 9.31 -0.60 7.52
N TYR A 97 10.36 -1.11 8.15
CA TYR A 97 11.74 -0.98 7.70
C TYR A 97 12.23 -2.31 7.14
N GLY A 98 13.45 -2.34 6.62
CA GLY A 98 13.98 -3.48 5.91
C GLY A 98 14.81 -4.41 6.77
N THR A 99 14.72 -5.70 6.44
CA THR A 99 15.67 -6.74 6.87
C THR A 99 16.43 -7.26 5.67
N THR A 100 17.70 -7.61 5.88
CA THR A 100 18.53 -8.23 4.83
C THR A 100 18.27 -9.73 4.81
N ASP A 101 17.79 -10.24 3.68
CA ASP A 101 17.56 -11.67 3.47
C ASP A 101 18.87 -12.41 3.12
N ALA A 102 18.80 -13.74 3.08
CA ALA A 102 19.95 -14.61 2.79
C ALA A 102 20.58 -14.37 1.40
N ASP A 103 19.82 -13.80 0.45
CA ASP A 103 20.31 -13.42 -0.88
C ASP A 103 20.95 -12.02 -0.92
N GLY A 104 21.03 -11.35 0.25
CA GLY A 104 21.61 -10.02 0.40
C GLY A 104 20.70 -8.88 -0.02
N LYS A 105 19.46 -9.15 -0.47
CA LYS A 105 18.48 -8.09 -0.75
C LYS A 105 17.82 -7.61 0.54
N ILE A 106 17.58 -6.31 0.64
CA ILE A 106 16.84 -5.69 1.74
C ILE A 106 15.36 -5.68 1.35
N ARG A 107 14.51 -6.25 2.19
CA ARG A 107 13.06 -6.35 1.95
C ARG A 107 12.28 -5.90 3.18
N PRO A 108 11.02 -5.45 3.02
CA PRO A 108 10.15 -5.10 4.14
C PRO A 108 10.12 -6.20 5.20
N ASP A 109 10.35 -5.83 6.46
CA ASP A 109 10.17 -6.69 7.61
C ASP A 109 8.72 -6.57 8.08
N VAL A 110 7.91 -7.55 7.68
CA VAL A 110 6.45 -7.50 7.82
C VAL A 110 5.97 -8.74 8.55
N GLU A 111 5.28 -8.54 9.66
CA GLU A 111 4.58 -9.60 10.37
C GLU A 111 3.19 -9.80 9.74
N VAL A 112 3.10 -10.73 8.78
CA VAL A 112 1.85 -10.98 8.05
C VAL A 112 0.72 -11.43 8.99
N LYS A 113 -0.41 -10.72 8.96
CA LYS A 113 -1.57 -10.88 9.84
C LYS A 113 -2.69 -11.73 9.25
N ILE A 114 -2.73 -11.94 7.92
CA ILE A 114 -3.66 -12.87 7.30
C ILE A 114 -3.51 -14.26 7.91
N ASP A 115 -4.64 -14.82 8.34
CA ASP A 115 -4.70 -16.16 8.92
C ASP A 115 -4.20 -17.21 7.92
N ASN A 116 -3.44 -18.18 8.43
CA ASN A 116 -2.85 -19.27 7.63
C ASN A 116 -1.98 -18.79 6.45
N ALA A 117 -1.37 -17.59 6.54
CA ALA A 117 -0.46 -17.10 5.52
C ALA A 117 0.71 -18.06 5.27
N ASN A 118 0.76 -18.59 4.04
CA ASN A 118 1.80 -19.50 3.55
C ASN A 118 3.02 -18.73 3.04
N GLU A 119 4.05 -19.46 2.60
CA GLU A 119 5.29 -18.85 2.07
C GLU A 119 5.06 -18.02 0.80
N GLU A 120 4.05 -18.34 0.00
CA GLU A 120 3.70 -17.59 -1.21
C GLU A 120 3.14 -16.21 -0.86
N ILE A 121 2.23 -16.13 0.12
CA ILE A 121 1.68 -14.87 0.64
C ILE A 121 2.81 -14.01 1.21
N ARG A 122 3.69 -14.60 2.04
CA ARG A 122 4.81 -13.88 2.66
C ARG A 122 5.80 -13.37 1.63
N GLY A 123 6.22 -14.23 0.70
CA GLY A 123 7.14 -13.86 -0.37
C GLY A 123 6.53 -12.82 -1.32
N TRP A 124 5.23 -12.90 -1.61
CA TRP A 124 4.53 -11.92 -2.42
C TRP A 124 4.49 -10.54 -1.74
N LEU A 125 4.02 -10.47 -0.49
CA LEU A 125 3.87 -9.20 0.25
C LEU A 125 5.22 -8.49 0.42
N ARG A 126 6.30 -9.23 0.71
CA ARG A 126 7.65 -8.68 0.86
C ARG A 126 8.33 -8.31 -0.47
N GLY A 127 7.69 -8.58 -1.60
CA GLY A 127 8.28 -8.34 -2.93
C GLY A 127 9.38 -9.33 -3.32
N GLU A 128 9.51 -10.45 -2.62
CA GLU A 128 10.47 -11.52 -2.88
C GLU A 128 10.09 -12.33 -4.12
N LYS A 129 8.80 -12.63 -4.28
CA LYS A 129 8.28 -13.50 -5.33
C LYS A 129 7.20 -12.82 -6.17
N GLU A 130 7.07 -13.25 -7.43
CA GLU A 130 5.91 -12.99 -8.27
C GLU A 130 4.81 -14.05 -8.03
N VAL A 131 3.62 -13.82 -8.57
CA VAL A 131 2.46 -14.73 -8.41
C VAL A 131 2.73 -16.13 -8.99
N ASP A 132 3.63 -16.24 -9.97
CA ASP A 132 4.05 -17.53 -10.56
C ASP A 132 5.15 -18.24 -9.74
N GLY A 133 5.54 -17.68 -8.59
CA GLY A 133 6.57 -18.21 -7.70
C GLY A 133 8.00 -17.87 -8.12
N SER A 134 8.21 -17.20 -9.26
CA SER A 134 9.54 -16.72 -9.66
C SER A 134 10.04 -15.61 -8.73
N PHE A 135 11.35 -15.42 -8.65
CA PHE A 135 11.93 -14.32 -7.88
C PHE A 135 11.62 -12.99 -8.53
N SER A 136 11.30 -12.02 -7.69
CA SER A 136 10.98 -10.64 -8.05
C SER A 136 12.19 -9.73 -7.81
N GLU A 137 12.29 -8.67 -8.60
CA GLU A 137 13.24 -7.58 -8.29
C GLU A 137 12.87 -6.86 -6.99
N GLY A 138 11.57 -6.81 -6.70
CA GLY A 138 11.01 -6.32 -5.45
C GLY A 138 10.89 -4.81 -5.40
N PHE A 139 10.63 -4.32 -4.19
CA PHE A 139 10.58 -2.90 -3.93
C PHE A 139 11.97 -2.26 -3.95
N LEU A 140 12.01 -1.00 -4.38
CA LEU A 140 13.15 -0.13 -4.17
C LEU A 140 13.34 0.14 -2.68
N VAL A 141 14.61 0.18 -2.28
CA VAL A 141 15.02 0.57 -0.92
C VAL A 141 15.09 2.10 -0.88
N GLU A 142 14.05 2.73 -0.32
CA GLU A 142 14.05 4.17 -0.10
C GLU A 142 14.76 4.48 1.22
N ARG A 143 15.97 5.04 1.15
CA ARG A 143 16.68 5.49 2.35
C ARG A 143 16.11 6.80 2.85
N GLN A 144 15.78 6.85 4.14
CA GLN A 144 15.58 8.13 4.82
C GLN A 144 16.93 8.83 4.95
N SER A 145 16.97 10.13 4.67
CA SER A 145 18.22 10.91 4.71
C SER A 145 18.71 11.22 6.13
N GLU A 146 17.90 11.00 7.17
CA GLU A 146 18.16 11.57 8.50
C GLU A 146 18.03 10.59 9.69
N ASP A 147 17.42 9.41 9.55
CA ASP A 147 17.14 8.51 10.69
C ASP A 147 17.75 7.11 10.50
N VAL A 148 19.09 7.06 10.55
CA VAL A 148 19.90 5.84 10.33
C VAL A 148 19.59 4.74 11.37
N GLU A 149 19.04 5.09 12.52
CA GLU A 149 18.78 4.15 13.61
C GLU A 149 17.58 3.24 13.37
N ARG A 150 16.65 3.62 12.48
CA ARG A 150 15.39 2.87 12.27
C ARG A 150 15.48 1.71 11.29
N GLY A 151 16.58 1.59 10.56
CA GLY A 151 16.82 0.49 9.61
C GLY A 151 16.92 0.95 8.15
N ASP A 152 17.32 0.04 7.26
CA ASP A 152 17.44 0.33 5.83
C ASP A 152 16.08 0.22 5.11
N GLY A 153 15.75 1.22 4.30
CA GLY A 153 14.52 1.22 3.51
C GLY A 153 13.27 1.63 4.30
N LEU A 154 12.23 2.04 3.59
CA LEU A 154 10.96 2.45 4.18
C LEU A 154 9.79 2.02 3.29
N TRP A 155 8.79 1.42 3.92
CA TRP A 155 7.56 0.96 3.28
C TRP A 155 6.37 1.21 4.20
N VAL A 156 5.15 1.06 3.67
CA VAL A 156 3.93 1.04 4.49
C VAL A 156 3.35 -0.37 4.49
N HIS A 157 3.04 -0.90 5.67
CA HIS A 157 2.27 -2.12 5.83
C HIS A 157 0.85 -1.75 6.25
N THR A 158 -0.14 -2.41 5.66
CA THR A 158 -1.53 -2.26 6.05
C THR A 158 -2.22 -3.60 6.17
N PHE A 159 -3.15 -3.68 7.11
CA PHE A 159 -4.03 -4.82 7.30
C PHE A 159 -5.46 -4.34 7.48
N GLU A 160 -6.38 -4.96 6.76
CA GLU A 160 -7.80 -4.67 6.79
C GLU A 160 -8.60 -5.96 6.95
N CYS A 161 -9.66 -5.93 7.75
CA CYS A 161 -10.62 -7.03 7.81
C CYS A 161 -12.05 -6.49 7.86
N ASN A 162 -12.95 -7.23 7.22
CA ASN A 162 -14.37 -6.92 7.24
C ASN A 162 -15.09 -7.75 8.30
N GLU A 163 -15.76 -7.09 9.24
CA GLU A 163 -16.42 -7.75 10.37
C GLU A 163 -17.66 -8.58 9.98
N GLY A 164 -18.24 -8.34 8.80
CA GLY A 164 -19.47 -8.99 8.37
C GLY A 164 -19.23 -10.26 7.54
N VAL A 165 -18.65 -10.08 6.35
CA VAL A 165 -18.39 -11.14 5.36
C VAL A 165 -17.08 -11.89 5.66
N GLY A 166 -16.22 -11.34 6.52
CA GLY A 166 -15.01 -12.02 7.01
C GLY A 166 -13.87 -12.09 6.02
N TRP A 167 -13.83 -11.22 5.00
CA TRP A 167 -12.64 -11.11 4.14
C TRP A 167 -11.56 -10.31 4.84
N MET A 168 -10.30 -10.62 4.53
CA MET A 168 -9.10 -9.89 4.97
C MET A 168 -8.36 -9.36 3.76
N ALA A 169 -7.74 -8.18 3.88
CA ALA A 169 -6.76 -7.69 2.92
C ALA A 169 -5.51 -7.24 3.66
N GLU A 170 -4.35 -7.51 3.06
CA GLU A 170 -3.07 -7.12 3.62
C GLU A 170 -2.18 -6.61 2.51
N GLN A 171 -1.46 -5.51 2.77
CA GLN A 171 -0.75 -4.79 1.73
C GLN A 171 0.61 -4.32 2.20
N VAL A 172 1.56 -4.31 1.27
CA VAL A 172 2.82 -3.58 1.42
C VAL A 172 2.94 -2.58 0.28
N TRP A 173 3.24 -1.34 0.65
CA TRP A 173 3.34 -0.22 -0.27
C TRP A 173 4.79 0.20 -0.41
N GLY A 174 5.20 0.48 -1.65
CA GLY A 174 6.57 0.85 -1.96
C GLY A 174 6.69 1.30 -3.41
N PHE A 175 7.90 1.67 -3.80
CA PHE A 175 8.21 1.92 -5.20
C PHE A 175 8.81 0.68 -5.84
N GLU A 176 8.41 0.37 -7.07
CA GLU A 176 8.98 -0.72 -7.88
C GLU A 176 9.44 -0.18 -9.23
N VAL A 177 10.44 -0.83 -9.83
CA VAL A 177 10.83 -0.59 -11.23
C VAL A 177 10.13 -1.61 -12.11
N LEU A 178 9.14 -1.16 -12.88
CA LEU A 178 8.37 -1.99 -13.78
C LEU A 178 8.62 -1.52 -15.21
N ALA A 179 9.08 -2.44 -16.07
CA ALA A 179 9.47 -2.12 -17.45
C ALA A 179 10.43 -0.92 -17.56
N GLY A 180 11.38 -0.81 -16.63
CA GLY A 180 12.39 0.26 -16.58
C GLY A 180 11.89 1.60 -16.00
N MET A 181 10.64 1.67 -15.55
CA MET A 181 10.04 2.89 -15.02
C MET A 181 9.69 2.73 -13.54
N ARG A 182 9.94 3.76 -12.73
CA ARG A 182 9.64 3.79 -11.30
C ARG A 182 8.16 4.11 -11.07
N TYR A 183 7.49 3.30 -10.27
CA TYR A 183 6.09 3.51 -9.91
C TYR A 183 5.86 3.35 -8.42
N PHE A 184 4.97 4.18 -7.85
CA PHE A 184 4.33 3.83 -6.59
C PHE A 184 3.44 2.61 -6.82
N SER A 185 3.56 1.62 -5.94
CA SER A 185 2.87 0.35 -6.08
C SER A 185 2.43 -0.18 -4.72
N ARG A 186 1.37 -0.98 -4.74
CA ARG A 186 0.90 -1.74 -3.59
C ARG A 186 0.82 -3.20 -4.00
N ARG A 187 1.51 -4.06 -3.27
CA ARG A 187 1.30 -5.51 -3.33
C ARG A 187 0.26 -5.87 -2.29
N VAL A 188 -0.87 -6.40 -2.72
CA VAL A 188 -2.01 -6.77 -1.88
C VAL A 188 -2.24 -8.26 -1.94
N VAL A 189 -2.63 -8.84 -0.81
CA VAL A 189 -3.32 -10.12 -0.73
C VAL A 189 -4.72 -9.86 -0.23
N VAL A 190 -5.73 -10.43 -0.88
CA VAL A 190 -7.10 -10.47 -0.35
C VAL A 190 -7.47 -11.92 -0.10
N MET A 191 -7.99 -12.24 1.08
CA MET A 191 -8.46 -13.57 1.46
C MET A 191 -9.96 -13.50 1.77
N ASP A 192 -10.75 -14.41 1.20
CA ASP A 192 -12.16 -14.55 1.55
C ASP A 192 -12.34 -15.32 2.87
N GLY A 193 -13.53 -15.25 3.47
CA GLY A 193 -13.82 -15.98 4.72
C GLY A 193 -13.78 -17.52 4.60
N GLY A 194 -13.62 -18.05 3.39
CA GLY A 194 -13.40 -19.48 3.13
C GLY A 194 -11.92 -19.86 3.01
N GLY A 195 -10.99 -18.91 3.19
CA GLY A 195 -9.55 -19.12 3.13
C GLY A 195 -8.96 -19.10 1.73
N ARG A 196 -9.74 -18.77 0.69
CA ARG A 196 -9.19 -18.61 -0.67
C ARG A 196 -8.61 -17.21 -0.80
N TYR A 197 -7.38 -17.11 -1.28
CA TYR A 197 -6.70 -15.83 -1.44
C TYR A 197 -6.33 -15.52 -2.89
N ILE A 198 -6.07 -14.23 -3.09
CA ILE A 198 -5.70 -13.63 -4.36
C ILE A 198 -4.60 -12.59 -4.12
N CYS A 199 -3.47 -12.70 -4.85
CA CYS A 199 -2.33 -11.77 -4.77
C CYS A 199 -2.34 -10.78 -5.93
N GLY A 200 -2.37 -9.48 -5.71
CA GLY A 200 -2.43 -8.47 -6.78
C GLY A 200 -1.47 -7.32 -6.57
N ARG A 201 -1.08 -6.69 -7.68
CA ARG A 201 -0.27 -5.47 -7.69
C ARG A 201 -1.12 -4.33 -8.22
N ILE A 202 -1.21 -3.25 -7.45
CA ILE A 202 -1.81 -1.99 -7.84
C ILE A 202 -0.68 -1.03 -8.18
N VAL A 203 -0.72 -0.44 -9.37
CA VAL A 203 0.33 0.46 -9.87
C VAL A 203 -0.25 1.84 -10.14
N PHE A 204 0.41 2.89 -9.64
CA PHE A 204 -0.04 4.26 -9.77
C PHE A 204 0.90 5.06 -10.66
N ASP A 205 0.30 5.77 -11.61
CA ASP A 205 0.94 6.80 -12.40
C ASP A 205 0.88 8.13 -11.65
N PHE A 206 2.01 8.82 -11.56
CA PHE A 206 2.03 10.19 -11.03
C PHE A 206 1.55 11.18 -12.09
N LEU A 207 0.65 12.09 -11.71
CA LEU A 207 0.12 13.16 -12.55
C LEU A 207 0.74 14.53 -12.23
N GLY A 208 1.24 14.71 -11.00
CA GLY A 208 1.80 15.97 -10.53
C GLY A 208 1.32 16.31 -9.11
N ARG A 209 1.97 17.30 -8.49
CA ARG A 209 1.44 17.92 -7.26
C ARG A 209 0.47 19.03 -7.65
N GLU A 210 -0.55 19.30 -6.85
CA GLU A 210 -1.34 20.52 -7.06
C GLU A 210 -0.39 21.72 -6.97
N SER A 211 -0.40 22.56 -8.00
CA SER A 211 0.17 23.89 -7.90
C SER A 211 -0.74 24.67 -6.97
N GLY A 212 -0.24 25.05 -5.79
CA GLY A 212 -0.93 25.99 -4.90
C GLY A 212 -1.14 27.35 -5.54
#